data_AF-A0AAE0LRZ0-F1
#
_entry.id   AF-A0AAE0LRZ0-F1
#
_cell.length_a   1.000
_cell.length_b   1.000
_cell.length_c   1.000
_cell.angle_alpha   90.00
_cell.angle_beta   90.00
_cell.angle_gamma   90.00
#
_symmetry.space_group_name_H-M   'P 1'
#
loop_
_entity.id
_entity.type
_entity.pdbx_description
1 polymer ?
#
loop_
_entity_poly.entity_id
_entity_poly.type
_entity_poly.pdbx_seq_one_letter_code
_entity_poly.pdbx_strand_id
1 'polypeptide(L)'
;MAAQHRQNVTALISRHRNTIIPINPPKPLSSSHHRRGDSARAAQHQKWLQQTRPTGPTQHAALRRNFQPPTSESFKIPRSLLSRHISSSSISTFTQNTTTTSTMADTPETTATSPQATSTADPTDSKNNPIIIAPLQSIAKFKARSHDTSKEVHIPLLQSHTHNAAVQCGPTVVLVGDSMLERMTTTGSTPNFTAPWPSPAMLSDAALAALHPAADTDIPSPRRLDRVFNAGVGGDKIQNVAYRLVGAEPEGGEGGGLPGLLPMLAACGTVRVWVVQAGTNNLSPKKGLVERDCEALEVLLGTLLGVNPRGGECKVLVTGLFYRKDVSVELVDQANGKIREVVKRLQERCGVGRVVFLAPTAGVKTEEHLVDHVHLNLEGYQLWAAELFPAVKAILDSTMN
;
A
#
# COMPACT_ATOMS: atom_id res chain seq x y z
N MET A 1 -62.00 -8.56 17.34
CA MET A 1 -60.97 -7.52 17.08
C MET A 1 -60.27 -7.61 15.72
N ALA A 2 -60.26 -8.77 15.01
CA ALA A 2 -59.62 -8.88 13.69
C ALA A 2 -60.41 -8.29 12.50
N ALA A 3 -61.71 -7.99 12.67
CA ALA A 3 -62.55 -7.40 11.62
C ALA A 3 -62.43 -5.86 11.53
N GLN A 4 -62.20 -5.18 12.65
CA GLN A 4 -62.02 -3.72 12.70
C GLN A 4 -60.69 -3.28 12.04
N HIS A 5 -59.68 -4.15 12.04
CA HIS A 5 -58.36 -3.83 11.49
C HIS A 5 -58.33 -3.91 9.95
N ARG A 6 -59.22 -4.69 9.31
CA ARG A 6 -59.29 -4.75 7.84
C ARG A 6 -59.99 -3.55 7.20
N GLN A 7 -60.96 -2.93 7.89
CA GLN A 7 -61.63 -1.73 7.38
C GLN A 7 -60.72 -0.49 7.39
N ASN A 8 -59.77 -0.40 8.33
CA ASN A 8 -58.84 0.73 8.41
C ASN A 8 -57.73 0.70 7.35
N VAL A 9 -57.37 -0.48 6.82
CA VAL A 9 -56.34 -0.60 5.77
C VAL A 9 -56.91 -0.28 4.38
N THR A 10 -58.18 -0.57 4.12
CA THR A 10 -58.83 -0.22 2.84
C THR A 10 -59.14 1.28 2.72
N ALA A 11 -59.38 1.98 3.83
CA ALA A 11 -59.64 3.42 3.84
C ALA A 11 -58.37 4.28 3.60
N LEU A 12 -57.18 3.75 3.88
CA LEU A 12 -55.91 4.48 3.71
C LEU A 12 -55.40 4.45 2.26
N ILE A 13 -55.74 3.41 1.49
CA ILE A 13 -55.31 3.26 0.09
C ILE A 13 -56.18 4.10 -0.89
N SER A 14 -57.38 4.52 -0.47
CA SER A 14 -58.29 5.32 -1.32
C SER A 14 -58.03 6.84 -1.27
N ARG A 15 -57.24 7.35 -0.31
CA ARG A 15 -56.99 8.79 -0.13
C ARG A 15 -55.74 9.33 -0.85
N HIS A 16 -55.11 8.57 -1.74
CA HIS A 16 -53.89 9.00 -2.45
C HIS A 16 -54.02 9.05 -3.98
N ARG A 17 -55.24 9.15 -4.52
CA ARG A 17 -55.45 9.11 -5.98
C ARG A 17 -56.01 10.36 -6.66
N ASN A 18 -56.24 11.47 -5.99
CA ASN A 18 -56.70 12.70 -6.65
C ASN A 18 -56.08 13.97 -6.06
N THR A 19 -54.90 14.34 -6.57
CA THR A 19 -54.44 15.72 -6.54
C THR A 19 -53.57 15.97 -7.77
N ILE A 20 -54.23 16.28 -8.89
CA ILE A 20 -53.57 16.79 -10.10
C ILE A 20 -53.49 18.31 -9.93
N ILE A 21 -52.30 18.82 -9.63
CA ILE A 21 -52.00 20.26 -9.69
C ILE A 21 -51.52 20.55 -11.12
N PRO A 22 -52.08 21.54 -11.83
CA PRO A 22 -51.60 21.91 -13.15
C PRO A 22 -50.24 22.58 -13.02
N ILE A 23 -49.19 21.91 -13.51
CA ILE A 23 -47.84 22.46 -13.64
C ILE A 23 -47.80 23.24 -14.96
N ASN A 24 -47.68 24.56 -14.88
CA ASN A 24 -47.35 25.38 -16.05
C ASN A 24 -45.94 25.01 -16.54
N PRO A 25 -45.71 24.86 -17.86
CA PRO A 25 -44.39 24.56 -18.38
C PRO A 25 -43.42 25.74 -18.12
N PRO A 26 -42.20 25.49 -17.63
CA PRO A 26 -41.22 26.54 -17.46
C PRO A 26 -40.78 27.07 -18.83
N LYS A 27 -40.67 28.41 -18.94
CA LYS A 27 -40.07 29.09 -20.08
C LYS A 27 -38.63 28.59 -20.27
N PRO A 28 -38.17 28.39 -21.52
CA PRO A 28 -36.79 27.97 -21.77
C PRO A 28 -35.83 29.10 -21.40
N LEU A 29 -35.03 28.86 -20.36
CA LEU A 29 -33.84 29.67 -20.07
C LEU A 29 -32.69 29.17 -20.96
N SER A 30 -32.24 30.03 -21.87
CA SER A 30 -31.02 29.82 -22.62
C SER A 30 -29.81 29.84 -21.67
N SER A 31 -29.16 28.71 -21.49
CA SER A 31 -27.81 28.64 -20.92
C SER A 31 -26.95 27.72 -21.79
N SER A 32 -26.43 28.30 -22.86
CA SER A 32 -25.23 27.82 -23.53
C SER A 32 -24.02 28.09 -22.63
N HIS A 33 -23.13 27.11 -22.54
CA HIS A 33 -21.87 27.04 -21.75
C HIS A 33 -21.99 26.35 -20.39
N HIS A 34 -21.82 25.02 -20.36
CA HIS A 34 -20.92 24.30 -19.42
C HIS A 34 -20.88 22.77 -19.62
N ARG A 35 -21.70 22.18 -20.51
CA ARG A 35 -21.73 20.72 -20.77
C ARG A 35 -20.59 20.11 -21.62
N ARG A 36 -19.47 20.82 -21.86
CA ARG A 36 -18.35 20.26 -22.66
C ARG A 36 -17.26 19.55 -21.85
N GLY A 37 -17.29 19.62 -20.51
CA GLY A 37 -16.25 19.02 -19.65
C GLY A 37 -16.45 17.53 -19.33
N ASP A 38 -17.68 17.12 -19.00
CA ASP A 38 -17.92 15.80 -18.39
C ASP A 38 -17.93 14.66 -19.41
N SER A 39 -18.39 14.94 -20.63
CA SER A 39 -18.38 13.95 -21.73
C SER A 39 -16.96 13.61 -22.19
N ALA A 40 -16.05 14.60 -22.17
CA ALA A 40 -14.64 14.38 -22.51
C ALA A 40 -13.91 13.53 -21.45
N ARG A 41 -14.24 13.71 -20.16
CA ARG A 41 -13.67 12.93 -19.05
C ARG A 41 -14.15 11.47 -19.05
N ALA A 42 -15.45 11.24 -19.26
CA ALA A 42 -15.99 9.89 -19.39
C ALA A 42 -15.43 9.16 -20.63
N ALA A 43 -15.29 9.85 -21.75
CA ALA A 43 -14.70 9.29 -22.97
C ALA A 43 -13.21 8.95 -22.80
N GLN A 44 -12.45 9.75 -22.05
CA GLN A 44 -11.03 9.50 -21.79
C GLN A 44 -10.81 8.30 -20.86
N HIS A 45 -11.68 8.11 -19.86
CA HIS A 45 -11.67 6.91 -19.01
C HIS A 45 -12.06 5.64 -19.79
N GLN A 46 -13.10 5.70 -20.64
CA GLN A 46 -13.49 4.57 -21.48
C GLN A 46 -12.40 4.20 -22.51
N LYS A 47 -11.74 5.20 -23.10
CA LYS A 47 -10.64 4.99 -24.06
C LYS A 47 -9.42 4.36 -23.39
N TRP A 48 -9.15 4.70 -22.13
CA TRP A 48 -8.12 4.06 -21.32
C TRP A 48 -8.43 2.57 -21.05
N LEU A 49 -9.67 2.24 -20.62
CA LEU A 49 -10.10 0.86 -20.39
C LEU A 49 -10.09 -0.02 -21.66
N GLN A 50 -10.27 0.57 -22.84
CA GLN A 50 -10.21 -0.14 -24.12
C GLN A 50 -8.77 -0.39 -24.60
N GLN A 51 -7.82 0.49 -24.27
CA GLN A 51 -6.41 0.33 -24.63
C GLN A 51 -5.66 -0.69 -23.77
N THR A 52 -6.21 -1.06 -22.62
CA THR A 52 -5.60 -2.03 -21.68
C THR A 52 -6.19 -3.44 -21.78
N ARG A 53 -7.07 -3.72 -22.75
CA ARG A 53 -7.54 -5.10 -22.99
C ARG A 53 -6.51 -5.84 -23.86
N PRO A 54 -6.01 -7.01 -23.43
CA PRO A 54 -5.19 -7.84 -24.28
C PRO A 54 -6.05 -8.33 -25.46
N THR A 55 -5.67 -7.96 -26.68
CA THR A 55 -6.24 -8.53 -27.89
C THR A 55 -5.89 -10.01 -27.94
N GLY A 56 -6.89 -10.86 -28.15
CA GLY A 56 -6.77 -12.31 -28.24
C GLY A 56 -5.85 -12.82 -29.36
N PRO A 57 -5.75 -14.15 -29.50
CA PRO A 57 -4.56 -14.83 -29.97
C PRO A 57 -4.37 -14.66 -31.48
N THR A 58 -3.25 -14.07 -31.88
CA THR A 58 -2.82 -14.07 -33.27
C THR A 58 -2.29 -15.45 -33.63
N GLN A 59 -2.95 -16.11 -34.58
CA GLN A 59 -2.49 -17.33 -35.21
C GLN A 59 -1.15 -17.07 -35.93
N HIS A 60 -0.07 -17.70 -35.46
CA HIS A 60 1.16 -17.85 -36.24
C HIS A 60 1.25 -19.30 -36.73
N ALA A 61 0.70 -19.54 -37.91
CA ALA A 61 1.05 -20.68 -38.73
C ALA A 61 1.97 -20.20 -39.88
N ALA A 62 2.91 -21.07 -40.24
CA ALA A 62 3.82 -21.00 -41.39
C ALA A 62 5.10 -20.13 -41.26
N LEU A 63 6.14 -20.74 -40.69
CA LEU A 63 7.51 -20.73 -41.25
C LEU A 63 8.31 -21.88 -40.62
N ARG A 64 8.10 -23.11 -41.14
CA ARG A 64 9.03 -24.21 -40.95
C ARG A 64 10.19 -24.01 -41.95
N ARG A 65 11.36 -23.60 -41.45
CA ARG A 65 12.63 -23.87 -42.12
C ARG A 65 13.48 -24.76 -41.21
N ASN A 66 14.04 -25.78 -41.84
CA ASN A 66 14.81 -26.86 -41.25
C ASN A 66 15.93 -26.35 -40.32
N PHE A 67 15.90 -26.78 -39.07
CA PHE A 67 17.06 -26.79 -38.19
C PHE A 67 17.36 -28.25 -37.84
N GLN A 68 18.47 -28.76 -38.37
CA GLN A 68 19.12 -29.98 -37.88
C GLN A 68 19.80 -29.66 -36.54
N PRO A 69 19.69 -30.51 -35.51
CA PRO A 69 20.46 -30.34 -34.28
C PRO A 69 21.93 -30.69 -34.54
N PRO A 70 22.90 -29.91 -34.05
CA PRO A 70 24.29 -30.33 -34.04
C PRO A 70 24.46 -31.49 -33.05
N THR A 71 25.18 -32.50 -33.50
CA THR A 71 25.64 -33.65 -32.73
C THR A 71 26.50 -33.22 -31.55
N SER A 72 26.34 -33.94 -30.45
CA SER A 72 27.08 -33.79 -29.20
C SER A 72 28.59 -33.94 -29.39
N GLU A 73 29.33 -32.83 -29.30
CA GLU A 73 30.76 -32.86 -29.00
C GLU A 73 31.00 -32.44 -27.55
N SER A 74 31.78 -33.29 -26.88
CA SER A 74 32.17 -33.24 -25.49
C SER A 74 32.98 -31.99 -25.15
N PHE A 75 32.41 -31.09 -24.34
CA PHE A 75 33.16 -30.03 -23.67
C PHE A 75 33.69 -30.53 -22.32
N LYS A 76 35.02 -30.69 -22.22
CA LYS A 76 35.73 -30.93 -20.95
C LYS A 76 36.00 -29.59 -20.27
N ILE A 77 35.49 -29.39 -19.06
CA ILE A 77 35.80 -28.24 -18.20
C ILE A 77 37.02 -28.61 -17.33
N PRO A 78 38.10 -27.80 -17.30
CA PRO A 78 39.22 -28.02 -16.40
C PRO A 78 38.83 -27.68 -14.95
N ARG A 79 38.99 -28.65 -14.05
CA ARG A 79 39.02 -28.43 -12.59
C ARG A 79 40.37 -27.83 -12.20
N SER A 80 40.43 -26.52 -12.02
CA SER A 80 41.39 -25.89 -11.10
C SER A 80 41.03 -24.43 -10.91
N LEU A 81 40.76 -24.05 -9.65
CA LEU A 81 40.84 -22.73 -9.01
C LEU A 81 39.67 -22.53 -8.05
N LEU A 82 39.77 -23.15 -6.87
CA LEU A 82 39.01 -22.80 -5.68
C LEU A 82 39.88 -23.12 -4.47
N SER A 83 40.66 -22.12 -4.03
CA SER A 83 41.23 -22.10 -2.69
C SER A 83 41.64 -20.68 -2.33
N ARG A 84 41.28 -20.26 -1.09
CA ARG A 84 41.64 -19.03 -0.37
C ARG A 84 40.80 -17.79 -0.76
N HIS A 85 40.23 -16.97 0.13
CA HIS A 85 40.28 -16.78 1.59
C HIS A 85 38.92 -16.22 2.03
N ILE A 86 38.29 -16.75 3.08
CA ILE A 86 37.38 -15.96 3.93
C ILE A 86 37.94 -16.07 5.33
N SER A 87 38.54 -14.97 5.78
CA SER A 87 39.04 -14.80 7.14
C SER A 87 37.86 -14.50 8.06
N SER A 88 37.70 -15.33 9.07
CA SER A 88 36.77 -15.17 10.18
C SER A 88 37.17 -13.97 11.03
N SER A 89 36.32 -12.93 11.09
CA SER A 89 36.45 -11.87 12.08
C SER A 89 35.80 -12.32 13.38
N SER A 90 36.64 -12.40 14.41
CA SER A 90 36.35 -12.84 15.76
C SER A 90 35.32 -11.97 16.46
N ILE A 91 34.40 -12.65 17.14
CA ILE A 91 33.54 -12.11 18.20
C ILE A 91 34.45 -11.69 19.36
N SER A 92 34.45 -10.41 19.70
CA SER A 92 35.10 -9.89 20.90
C SER A 92 34.08 -9.90 22.04
N THR A 93 34.25 -10.83 22.97
CA THR A 93 33.61 -10.85 24.28
C THR A 93 34.18 -9.73 25.14
N PHE A 94 33.33 -8.75 25.48
CA PHE A 94 33.66 -7.73 26.48
C PHE A 94 33.11 -8.17 27.83
N THR A 95 34.00 -8.42 28.81
CA THR A 95 33.63 -8.78 30.18
C THR A 95 34.39 -7.89 31.16
N GLN A 96 33.61 -7.16 31.95
CA GLN A 96 33.82 -6.71 33.34
C GLN A 96 35.07 -5.90 33.73
N ASN A 97 34.86 -4.67 34.24
CA ASN A 97 34.84 -4.36 35.69
C ASN A 97 35.02 -2.86 35.94
N THR A 98 34.18 -2.26 36.80
CA THR A 98 34.67 -1.57 38.02
C THR A 98 33.53 -1.14 38.93
N THR A 99 33.65 -1.63 40.16
CA THR A 99 33.04 -1.25 41.43
C THR A 99 33.16 0.26 41.72
N THR A 100 32.12 0.90 42.24
CA THR A 100 32.29 1.96 43.24
C THR A 100 31.11 1.94 44.21
N THR A 101 31.44 1.63 45.46
CA THR A 101 30.63 1.78 46.67
C THR A 101 30.43 3.25 47.02
N SER A 102 29.20 3.64 47.36
CA SER A 102 28.97 4.75 48.29
C SER A 102 27.71 4.50 49.11
N THR A 103 27.86 4.72 50.40
CA THR A 103 27.01 4.32 51.52
C THR A 103 26.25 5.52 52.08
N MET A 104 25.13 5.24 52.76
CA MET A 104 24.48 5.99 53.84
C MET A 104 23.65 7.24 53.47
N ALA A 105 22.32 7.17 53.68
CA ALA A 105 21.66 7.83 54.81
C ALA A 105 20.16 7.47 54.89
N ASP A 106 19.73 7.16 56.10
CA ASP A 106 18.39 6.75 56.53
C ASP A 106 17.36 7.89 56.67
N THR A 107 16.10 7.46 56.86
CA THR A 107 14.94 8.09 57.56
C THR A 107 14.03 9.08 56.79
N PRO A 108 12.73 9.22 57.16
CA PRO A 108 11.71 8.21 57.47
C PRO A 108 10.40 8.35 56.65
N GLU A 109 9.70 7.23 56.53
CA GLU A 109 8.26 7.02 56.83
C GLU A 109 7.30 8.23 56.65
N THR A 110 6.50 8.20 55.58
CA THR A 110 5.29 9.03 55.47
C THR A 110 4.12 8.19 54.94
N THR A 111 3.23 7.87 55.88
CA THR A 111 1.77 7.81 55.79
C THR A 111 1.12 7.40 54.47
N ALA A 112 0.52 6.21 54.51
CA ALA A 112 -0.47 5.71 53.59
C ALA A 112 -1.62 6.70 53.39
N THR A 113 -1.94 7.01 52.14
CA THR A 113 -3.27 7.48 51.73
C THR A 113 -3.66 6.72 50.47
N SER A 114 -4.63 5.83 50.62
CA SER A 114 -5.25 5.04 49.55
C SER A 114 -6.09 5.98 48.67
N PRO A 115 -5.80 6.15 47.36
CA PRO A 115 -6.73 6.82 46.47
C PRO A 115 -7.80 5.82 46.03
N GLN A 116 -9.05 6.13 46.39
CA GLN A 116 -10.24 5.55 45.78
C GLN A 116 -10.10 5.59 44.25
N ALA A 117 -10.12 4.41 43.63
CA ALA A 117 -10.25 4.26 42.19
C ALA A 117 -11.67 4.71 41.77
N THR A 118 -11.82 6.01 41.52
CA THR A 118 -12.91 6.51 40.69
C THR A 118 -12.74 5.95 39.29
N SER A 119 -13.60 4.99 38.97
CA SER A 119 -13.93 4.55 37.62
C SER A 119 -14.34 5.77 36.77
N THR A 120 -13.36 6.39 36.12
CA THR A 120 -13.58 7.48 35.16
C THR A 120 -13.43 6.93 33.76
N ALA A 121 -14.58 6.84 33.09
CA ALA A 121 -14.80 6.93 31.65
C ALA A 121 -13.95 6.02 30.74
N ASP A 122 -14.64 5.06 30.14
CA ASP A 122 -14.23 4.32 28.96
C ASP A 122 -13.66 5.28 27.88
N PRO A 123 -12.36 5.19 27.50
CA PRO A 123 -11.75 6.07 26.49
C PRO A 123 -12.05 5.62 25.06
N THR A 124 -13.17 4.92 24.84
CA THR A 124 -13.47 4.22 23.58
C THR A 124 -14.05 5.10 22.48
N ASP A 125 -14.24 6.41 22.70
CA ASP A 125 -14.54 7.35 21.62
C ASP A 125 -13.22 7.75 20.91
N SER A 126 -12.57 6.75 20.29
CA SER A 126 -11.35 6.87 19.46
C SER A 126 -11.66 7.56 18.13
N LYS A 127 -12.36 8.70 18.17
CA LYS A 127 -12.53 9.56 17.00
C LYS A 127 -11.17 10.13 16.65
N ASN A 128 -10.50 9.47 15.70
CA ASN A 128 -9.34 9.92 14.95
C ASN A 128 -8.34 10.72 15.78
N ASN A 129 -7.36 10.06 16.43
CA ASN A 129 -6.32 10.74 17.20
C ASN A 129 -5.71 11.91 16.37
N PRO A 130 -6.15 13.16 16.62
CA PRO A 130 -5.91 14.27 15.69
C PRO A 130 -4.42 14.62 15.64
N ILE A 131 -3.69 14.22 16.70
CA ILE A 131 -2.25 14.36 16.84
C ILE A 131 -1.50 13.61 15.74
N ILE A 132 -2.02 12.47 15.28
CA ILE A 132 -1.33 11.63 14.29
C ILE A 132 -1.58 12.15 12.87
N ILE A 133 -2.74 12.75 12.61
CA ILE A 133 -3.16 13.16 11.25
C ILE A 133 -2.62 14.56 10.88
N ALA A 134 -2.45 15.46 11.84
CA ALA A 134 -2.05 16.83 11.58
C ALA A 134 -0.70 16.97 10.81
N PRO A 135 0.37 16.21 11.15
CA PRO A 135 1.60 16.24 10.36
C PRO A 135 1.37 15.85 8.89
N LEU A 136 0.56 14.81 8.66
CA LEU A 136 0.29 14.32 7.31
C LEU A 136 -0.54 15.32 6.48
N GLN A 137 -1.48 16.03 7.13
CA GLN A 137 -2.24 17.12 6.50
C GLN A 137 -1.33 18.26 6.04
N SER A 138 -0.28 18.59 6.82
CA SER A 138 0.63 19.70 6.48
C SER A 138 1.41 19.49 5.17
N ILE A 139 1.61 18.23 4.77
CA ILE A 139 2.29 17.88 3.51
C ILE A 139 1.33 17.47 2.39
N ALA A 140 0.04 17.31 2.68
CA ALA A 140 -0.96 16.87 1.73
C ALA A 140 -1.12 17.85 0.57
N LYS A 141 -1.08 17.34 -0.66
CA LYS A 141 -1.36 18.12 -1.87
C LYS A 141 -2.38 17.45 -2.75
N PHE A 142 -3.44 18.19 -3.07
CA PHE A 142 -4.47 17.75 -3.99
C PHE A 142 -3.86 17.39 -5.36
N LYS A 143 -4.39 16.31 -5.94
CA LYS A 143 -4.22 15.95 -7.34
C LYS A 143 -5.48 15.23 -7.79
N ALA A 144 -6.05 15.68 -8.90
CA ALA A 144 -7.35 15.19 -9.39
C ALA A 144 -7.38 13.66 -9.52
N ARG A 145 -6.38 13.05 -10.19
CA ARG A 145 -6.31 11.59 -10.31
C ARG A 145 -6.27 10.87 -8.95
N SER A 146 -5.52 11.39 -7.98
CA SER A 146 -5.42 10.82 -6.63
C SER A 146 -6.76 10.89 -5.89
N HIS A 147 -7.48 12.01 -6.05
CA HIS A 147 -8.82 12.20 -5.52
C HIS A 147 -9.82 11.22 -6.18
N ASP A 148 -9.92 11.26 -7.50
CA ASP A 148 -10.89 10.50 -8.27
C ASP A 148 -10.69 8.98 -8.06
N THR A 149 -9.45 8.48 -8.18
CA THR A 149 -9.16 7.05 -7.92
C THR A 149 -9.48 6.65 -6.49
N SER A 150 -9.20 7.51 -5.50
CA SER A 150 -9.52 7.18 -4.11
C SER A 150 -11.03 7.15 -3.88
N LYS A 151 -11.75 8.14 -4.40
CA LYS A 151 -13.20 8.29 -4.26
C LYS A 151 -13.99 7.22 -5.00
N GLU A 152 -13.61 6.91 -6.23
CA GLU A 152 -14.37 6.05 -7.13
C GLU A 152 -13.96 4.57 -7.03
N VAL A 153 -12.72 4.28 -6.59
CA VAL A 153 -12.19 2.91 -6.56
C VAL A 153 -11.86 2.48 -5.13
N HIS A 154 -10.92 3.16 -4.46
CA HIS A 154 -10.39 2.67 -3.18
C HIS A 154 -11.41 2.66 -2.04
N ILE A 155 -12.16 3.75 -1.88
CA ILE A 155 -13.16 3.90 -0.82
C ILE A 155 -14.31 2.90 -0.99
N PRO A 156 -14.94 2.76 -2.18
CA PRO A 156 -15.95 1.73 -2.40
C PRO A 156 -15.44 0.31 -2.18
N LEU A 157 -14.20 0.00 -2.57
CA LEU A 157 -13.60 -1.31 -2.31
C LEU A 157 -13.45 -1.60 -0.81
N LEU A 158 -12.99 -0.63 -0.01
CA LEU A 158 -12.91 -0.79 1.45
C LEU A 158 -14.30 -0.92 2.10
N GLN A 159 -15.27 -0.12 1.66
CA GLN A 159 -16.65 -0.17 2.17
C GLN A 159 -17.31 -1.52 1.87
N SER A 160 -17.22 -1.99 0.62
CA SER A 160 -17.78 -3.29 0.23
C SER A 160 -17.15 -4.46 0.99
N HIS A 161 -15.85 -4.39 1.29
CA HIS A 161 -15.17 -5.41 2.06
C HIS A 161 -15.58 -5.40 3.54
N THR A 162 -15.77 -4.21 4.13
CA THR A 162 -16.16 -4.07 5.55
C THR A 162 -17.62 -4.37 5.84
N HIS A 163 -18.52 -4.12 4.89
CA HIS A 163 -19.95 -4.40 5.06
C HIS A 163 -20.31 -5.88 4.94
N ASN A 164 -19.40 -6.73 4.45
CA ASN A 164 -19.64 -8.16 4.39
C ASN A 164 -19.46 -8.78 5.79
N ALA A 165 -20.58 -9.01 6.49
CA ALA A 165 -20.62 -9.52 7.86
C ALA A 165 -19.88 -10.85 8.07
N ALA A 166 -19.68 -11.64 7.00
CA ALA A 166 -18.90 -12.88 7.05
C ALA A 166 -17.38 -12.65 7.14
N VAL A 167 -16.90 -11.46 6.75
CA VAL A 167 -15.48 -11.08 6.72
C VAL A 167 -15.33 -9.76 7.47
N GLN A 168 -15.52 -9.79 8.78
CA GLN A 168 -15.40 -8.62 9.67
C GLN A 168 -13.94 -8.26 9.95
N CYS A 169 -13.13 -8.23 8.89
CA CYS A 169 -11.70 -8.37 8.96
C CYS A 169 -11.08 -7.51 7.85
N GLY A 170 -10.75 -6.25 8.16
CA GLY A 170 -10.11 -5.32 7.23
C GLY A 170 -8.76 -5.80 6.66
N PRO A 171 -8.11 -5.04 5.77
CA PRO A 171 -6.83 -5.45 5.22
C PRO A 171 -5.77 -5.64 6.32
N THR A 172 -5.00 -6.71 6.20
CA THR A 172 -3.83 -6.97 7.06
C THR A 172 -2.57 -6.30 6.50
N VAL A 173 -2.49 -6.24 5.17
CA VAL A 173 -1.42 -5.56 4.45
C VAL A 173 -2.02 -4.49 3.56
N VAL A 174 -1.44 -3.30 3.59
CA VAL A 174 -1.82 -2.21 2.68
C VAL A 174 -0.61 -1.83 1.83
N LEU A 175 -0.76 -1.92 0.51
CA LEU A 175 0.22 -1.41 -0.45
C LEU A 175 -0.19 0.01 -0.81
N VAL A 176 0.62 1.01 -0.47
CA VAL A 176 0.31 2.42 -0.71
C VAL A 176 1.44 3.10 -1.46
N GLY A 177 1.09 3.83 -2.52
CA GLY A 177 2.12 4.40 -3.37
C GLY A 177 1.63 4.94 -4.69
N ASP A 178 2.54 4.91 -5.67
CA ASP A 178 2.32 5.44 -7.01
C ASP A 178 1.90 4.38 -8.06
N SER A 179 2.18 4.64 -9.33
CA SER A 179 1.84 3.74 -10.44
C SER A 179 2.53 2.39 -10.38
N MET A 180 3.68 2.27 -9.70
CA MET A 180 4.37 0.98 -9.55
C MET A 180 3.53 -0.02 -8.76
N LEU A 181 2.85 0.44 -7.70
CA LEU A 181 1.91 -0.42 -6.97
C LEU A 181 0.58 -0.54 -7.72
N GLU A 182 0.04 0.55 -8.29
CA GLU A 182 -1.20 0.52 -9.08
C GLU A 182 -1.15 -0.60 -10.13
N ARG A 183 -0.03 -0.71 -10.86
CA ARG A 183 0.15 -1.68 -11.94
C ARG A 183 0.36 -3.12 -11.49
N MET A 184 0.52 -3.41 -10.20
CA MET A 184 0.40 -4.79 -9.71
C MET A 184 -1.02 -5.33 -9.95
N THR A 185 -2.04 -4.46 -9.96
CA THR A 185 -3.42 -4.87 -10.26
C THR A 185 -3.63 -5.14 -11.75
N THR A 186 -3.08 -4.28 -12.62
CA THR A 186 -3.33 -4.35 -14.07
C THR A 186 -2.32 -5.21 -14.81
N THR A 187 -1.01 -4.97 -14.63
CA THR A 187 0.06 -5.78 -15.23
C THR A 187 0.27 -7.07 -14.45
N GLY A 188 0.33 -6.97 -13.12
CA GLY A 188 0.51 -8.12 -12.25
C GLY A 188 -0.74 -8.96 -12.02
N SER A 189 -1.90 -8.56 -12.55
CA SER A 189 -3.17 -9.29 -12.39
C SER A 189 -3.51 -9.65 -10.93
N THR A 190 -3.19 -8.76 -9.98
CA THR A 190 -3.47 -8.97 -8.55
C THR A 190 -4.62 -8.08 -8.09
N PRO A 191 -5.88 -8.49 -8.26
CA PRO A 191 -7.03 -7.68 -7.87
C PRO A 191 -7.16 -7.58 -6.34
N ASN A 192 -7.70 -6.47 -5.87
CA ASN A 192 -7.96 -6.25 -4.44
C ASN A 192 -9.02 -7.21 -3.90
N PHE A 193 -8.75 -7.83 -2.76
CA PHE A 193 -9.67 -8.67 -1.96
C PHE A 193 -10.29 -9.90 -2.63
N THR A 194 -10.23 -10.04 -3.95
CA THR A 194 -10.85 -11.14 -4.70
C THR A 194 -9.90 -12.29 -5.00
N ALA A 195 -8.59 -12.08 -4.85
CA ALA A 195 -7.57 -13.11 -5.00
C ALA A 195 -6.42 -12.90 -4.00
N PRO A 196 -5.73 -13.97 -3.59
CA PRO A 196 -4.53 -13.86 -2.77
C PRO A 196 -3.40 -13.11 -3.48
N TRP A 197 -2.61 -12.34 -2.73
CA TRP A 197 -1.45 -11.60 -3.22
C TRP A 197 -0.12 -12.32 -2.88
N PRO A 198 0.88 -12.28 -3.76
CA PRO A 198 0.82 -11.83 -5.16
C PRO A 198 -0.02 -12.80 -6.00
N SER A 199 -0.46 -12.39 -7.20
CA SER A 199 -1.14 -13.31 -8.12
C SER A 199 -0.21 -14.44 -8.61
N PRO A 200 -0.76 -15.54 -9.15
CA PRO A 200 0.03 -16.57 -9.83
C PRO A 200 0.84 -16.05 -11.03
N ALA A 201 0.42 -14.95 -11.65
CA ALA A 201 1.15 -14.34 -12.76
C ALA A 201 2.42 -13.61 -12.28
N MET A 202 2.35 -12.96 -11.11
CA MET A 202 3.51 -12.28 -10.50
C MET A 202 4.47 -13.24 -9.80
N LEU A 203 3.95 -14.32 -9.23
CA LEU A 203 4.79 -15.33 -8.59
C LEU A 203 4.12 -16.66 -8.81
N SER A 204 4.67 -17.52 -9.66
CA SER A 204 4.07 -18.84 -9.94
C SER A 204 4.07 -19.72 -8.69
N ASP A 205 3.22 -20.76 -8.64
CA ASP A 205 3.21 -21.67 -7.48
C ASP A 205 4.54 -22.43 -7.33
N ALA A 206 5.21 -22.73 -8.45
CA ALA A 206 6.55 -23.32 -8.43
C ALA A 206 7.60 -22.35 -7.85
N ALA A 207 7.56 -21.07 -8.25
CA ALA A 207 8.46 -20.05 -7.69
C ALA A 207 8.15 -19.80 -6.21
N LEU A 208 6.87 -19.76 -5.83
CA LEU A 208 6.43 -19.64 -4.44
C LEU A 208 6.95 -20.79 -3.58
N ALA A 209 6.84 -22.04 -4.06
CA ALA A 209 7.39 -23.21 -3.39
C ALA A 209 8.92 -23.14 -3.26
N ALA A 210 9.62 -22.64 -4.28
CA ALA A 210 11.08 -22.50 -4.27
C ALA A 210 11.60 -21.48 -3.24
N LEU A 211 10.78 -20.51 -2.82
CA LEU A 211 11.16 -19.56 -1.75
C LEU A 211 11.33 -20.23 -0.37
N HIS A 212 10.83 -21.45 -0.20
CA HIS A 212 10.97 -22.23 1.02
C HIS A 212 11.60 -23.59 0.68
N PRO A 213 12.95 -23.69 0.65
CA PRO A 213 13.62 -24.95 0.38
C PRO A 213 13.16 -25.99 1.41
N ALA A 214 12.84 -27.20 0.94
CA ALA A 214 12.20 -28.30 1.67
C ALA A 214 13.02 -28.89 2.84
N ALA A 215 13.97 -28.15 3.39
CA ALA A 215 14.83 -28.57 4.48
C ALA A 215 14.11 -28.68 5.82
N ASP A 216 12.88 -28.15 5.94
CA ASP A 216 12.10 -28.21 7.18
C ASP A 216 10.65 -28.61 6.85
N THR A 217 10.34 -29.90 6.99
CA THR A 217 9.01 -30.46 6.70
C THR A 217 7.92 -29.98 7.65
N ASP A 218 8.30 -29.35 8.76
CA ASP A 218 7.38 -28.89 9.80
C ASP A 218 6.89 -27.46 9.56
N ILE A 219 7.52 -26.72 8.64
CA ILE A 219 7.09 -25.36 8.29
C ILE A 219 6.02 -25.43 7.19
N PRO A 220 4.80 -24.90 7.42
CA PRO A 220 3.77 -24.83 6.39
C PRO A 220 4.31 -24.12 5.15
N SER A 221 4.00 -24.67 3.97
CA SER A 221 4.38 -24.05 2.70
C SER A 221 3.93 -22.58 2.64
N PRO A 222 4.72 -21.69 2.02
CA PRO A 222 4.38 -20.28 1.89
C PRO A 222 3.03 -20.14 1.19
N ARG A 223 2.03 -19.72 1.94
CA ARG A 223 0.73 -19.35 1.36
C ARG A 223 0.75 -17.91 0.94
N ARG A 224 0.16 -17.62 -0.23
CA ARG A 224 -0.16 -16.25 -0.64
C ARG A 224 -0.96 -15.55 0.46
N LEU A 225 -0.85 -14.23 0.50
CA LEU A 225 -1.49 -13.42 1.51
C LEU A 225 -2.90 -13.04 1.07
N ASP A 226 -3.88 -13.38 1.90
CA ASP A 226 -5.21 -12.82 1.80
C ASP A 226 -5.25 -11.41 2.42
N ARG A 227 -6.34 -10.68 2.17
CA ARG A 227 -6.60 -9.36 2.80
C ARG A 227 -5.49 -8.34 2.54
N VAL A 228 -4.94 -8.36 1.33
CA VAL A 228 -4.03 -7.31 0.85
C VAL A 228 -4.83 -6.26 0.11
N PHE A 229 -4.66 -5.00 0.51
CA PHE A 229 -5.29 -3.86 -0.14
C PHE A 229 -4.24 -3.00 -0.85
N ASN A 230 -4.26 -3.03 -2.17
CA ASN A 230 -3.50 -2.17 -3.03
C ASN A 230 -4.23 -0.85 -3.27
N ALA A 231 -3.66 0.20 -2.70
CA ALA A 231 -4.09 1.58 -2.85
C ALA A 231 -3.08 2.39 -3.67
N GLY A 232 -2.39 1.83 -4.66
CA GLY A 232 -1.49 2.57 -5.56
C GLY A 232 -2.25 3.50 -6.52
N VAL A 233 -1.73 4.69 -6.81
CA VAL A 233 -2.32 5.61 -7.80
C VAL A 233 -1.27 6.20 -8.73
N GLY A 234 -1.52 6.11 -10.03
CA GLY A 234 -0.58 6.56 -11.03
C GLY A 234 -0.26 8.05 -10.98
N GLY A 235 1.04 8.34 -11.01
CA GLY A 235 1.57 9.68 -10.97
C GLY A 235 1.60 10.30 -9.57
N ASP A 236 1.18 9.61 -8.51
CA ASP A 236 1.26 10.15 -7.15
C ASP A 236 2.70 10.52 -6.79
N LYS A 237 2.85 11.73 -6.27
CA LYS A 237 3.98 12.11 -5.42
C LYS A 237 3.68 11.74 -3.97
N ILE A 238 4.69 11.77 -3.11
CA ILE A 238 4.56 11.55 -1.67
C ILE A 238 3.43 12.41 -1.06
N GLN A 239 3.34 13.67 -1.46
CA GLN A 239 2.32 14.62 -0.99
C GLN A 239 0.90 14.25 -1.45
N ASN A 240 0.77 13.60 -2.61
CA ASN A 240 -0.53 13.14 -3.11
C ASN A 240 -1.00 11.88 -2.37
N VAL A 241 -0.06 11.00 -2.01
CA VAL A 241 -0.34 9.88 -1.11
C VAL A 241 -0.84 10.38 0.24
N ALA A 242 -0.15 11.36 0.83
CA ALA A 242 -0.58 12.00 2.07
C ALA A 242 -2.00 12.56 1.98
N TYR A 243 -2.32 13.29 0.90
CA TYR A 243 -3.65 13.86 0.66
C TYR A 243 -4.79 12.84 0.72
N ARG A 244 -4.66 11.70 0.03
CA ARG A 244 -5.73 10.68 0.02
C ARG A 244 -5.78 9.83 1.29
N LEU A 245 -4.69 9.76 2.05
CA LEU A 245 -4.70 9.13 3.37
C LEU A 245 -5.48 9.98 4.38
N VAL A 246 -5.25 11.30 4.41
CA VAL A 246 -5.94 12.20 5.35
C VAL A 246 -7.35 12.55 4.91
N GLY A 247 -7.58 12.62 3.59
CA GLY A 247 -8.84 13.07 3.02
C GLY A 247 -8.90 14.59 2.84
N ALA A 248 -10.08 15.08 2.49
CA ALA A 248 -10.36 16.50 2.35
C ALA A 248 -11.81 16.76 2.77
N GLU A 249 -11.99 17.77 3.62
CA GLU A 249 -13.32 18.27 3.95
C GLU A 249 -13.99 18.85 2.69
N PRO A 250 -15.32 18.76 2.57
CA PRO A 250 -16.04 19.39 1.49
C PRO A 250 -15.93 20.92 1.60
N GLU A 251 -15.16 21.55 0.73
CA GLU A 251 -15.20 23.02 0.60
C GLU A 251 -16.52 23.43 -0.06
N GLY A 252 -17.39 24.13 0.68
CA GLY A 252 -18.49 24.91 0.08
C GLY A 252 -19.70 24.13 -0.44
N GLY A 253 -19.91 22.88 -0.05
CA GLY A 253 -21.26 22.26 -0.07
C GLY A 253 -21.66 21.41 -1.29
N GLU A 254 -20.90 21.41 -2.40
CA GLU A 254 -21.27 20.58 -3.57
C GLU A 254 -20.11 19.76 -4.17
N GLY A 255 -18.86 20.13 -3.91
CA GLY A 255 -17.67 19.34 -4.26
C GLY A 255 -17.43 18.24 -3.24
N GLY A 256 -18.24 17.17 -3.27
CA GLY A 256 -18.23 16.10 -2.26
C GLY A 256 -16.81 15.72 -1.83
N GLY A 257 -16.50 15.98 -0.55
CA GLY A 257 -15.18 15.79 0.05
C GLY A 257 -14.63 14.38 -0.14
N LEU A 258 -13.38 14.19 0.22
CA LEU A 258 -12.73 12.88 0.16
C LEU A 258 -12.62 12.33 1.59
N PRO A 259 -13.38 11.27 1.95
CA PRO A 259 -13.09 10.54 3.16
C PRO A 259 -11.63 10.06 3.13
N GLY A 260 -10.89 10.30 4.22
CA GLY A 260 -9.51 9.83 4.31
C GLY A 260 -9.44 8.31 4.35
N LEU A 261 -8.54 7.71 3.57
CA LEU A 261 -8.30 6.26 3.63
C LEU A 261 -7.80 5.82 5.01
N LEU A 262 -7.06 6.68 5.72
CA LEU A 262 -6.45 6.33 7.00
C LEU A 262 -7.49 6.13 8.12
N PRO A 263 -8.44 7.06 8.37
CA PRO A 263 -9.57 6.80 9.27
C PRO A 263 -10.37 5.54 8.91
N MET A 264 -10.62 5.32 7.62
CA MET A 264 -11.36 4.14 7.18
C MET A 264 -10.60 2.85 7.51
N LEU A 265 -9.32 2.76 7.16
CA LEU A 265 -8.49 1.59 7.44
C LEU A 265 -8.38 1.33 8.95
N ALA A 266 -8.25 2.38 9.76
CA ALA A 266 -8.27 2.26 11.22
C ALA A 266 -9.60 1.69 11.75
N ALA A 267 -10.73 2.04 11.12
CA ALA A 267 -12.05 1.49 11.46
C ALA A 267 -12.25 0.04 10.98
N CYS A 268 -11.58 -0.38 9.89
CA CYS A 268 -11.70 -1.71 9.31
C CYS A 268 -11.01 -2.81 10.13
N GLY A 269 -10.10 -2.45 11.03
CA GLY A 269 -9.32 -3.39 11.84
C GLY A 269 -7.83 -3.07 11.83
N THR A 270 -7.01 -4.07 12.17
CA THR A 270 -5.57 -3.87 12.35
C THR A 270 -4.80 -4.09 11.05
N VAL A 271 -4.29 -3.00 10.47
CA VAL A 271 -3.23 -3.05 9.45
C VAL A 271 -1.91 -3.39 10.16
N ARG A 272 -1.32 -4.54 9.82
CA ARG A 272 -0.06 -4.99 10.41
C ARG A 272 1.15 -4.53 9.62
N VAL A 273 1.02 -4.48 8.29
CA VAL A 273 2.11 -4.08 7.39
C VAL A 273 1.64 -3.06 6.38
N TRP A 274 2.35 -1.93 6.32
CA TRP A 274 2.29 -1.00 5.20
C TRP A 274 3.45 -1.26 4.26
N VAL A 275 3.17 -1.47 2.98
CA VAL A 275 4.20 -1.47 1.93
C VAL A 275 4.12 -0.13 1.23
N VAL A 276 5.18 0.66 1.31
CA VAL A 276 5.24 2.02 0.77
C VAL A 276 6.20 2.06 -0.42
N GLN A 277 5.65 2.40 -1.58
CA GLN A 277 6.43 2.73 -2.77
C GLN A 277 6.03 4.14 -3.21
N ALA A 278 6.82 5.14 -2.86
CA ALA A 278 6.54 6.52 -3.19
C ALA A 278 7.86 7.28 -3.41
N GLY A 279 7.79 8.30 -4.27
CA GLY A 279 8.95 9.14 -4.61
C GLY A 279 9.36 9.05 -6.07
N THR A 280 8.84 8.07 -6.83
CA THR A 280 9.13 7.93 -8.26
C THR A 280 8.79 9.20 -9.03
N ASN A 281 7.62 9.80 -8.75
CA ASN A 281 7.18 11.07 -9.37
C ASN A 281 7.76 12.33 -8.71
N ASN A 282 8.45 12.20 -7.57
CA ASN A 282 9.23 13.27 -6.95
C ASN A 282 10.64 13.35 -7.57
N LEU A 283 11.14 12.24 -8.11
CA LEU A 283 12.45 12.15 -8.72
C LEU A 283 12.56 12.99 -10.00
N SER A 284 13.37 14.04 -9.95
CA SER A 284 13.66 14.93 -11.07
C SER A 284 14.83 14.40 -11.90
N PRO A 285 14.75 14.42 -13.25
CA PRO A 285 15.88 14.06 -14.13
C PRO A 285 17.18 14.85 -13.89
N LYS A 286 17.08 16.07 -13.33
CA LYS A 286 18.24 16.95 -13.13
C LYS A 286 18.71 17.00 -11.68
N LYS A 287 17.80 16.82 -10.73
CA LYS A 287 18.05 17.06 -9.30
C LYS A 287 17.91 15.81 -8.43
N GLY A 288 17.44 14.70 -8.99
CA GLY A 288 17.07 13.52 -8.23
C GLY A 288 15.94 13.83 -7.24
N LEU A 289 16.02 13.20 -6.07
CA LEU A 289 15.08 13.39 -4.97
C LEU A 289 15.62 14.49 -4.05
N VAL A 290 14.85 15.55 -3.84
CA VAL A 290 15.27 16.69 -3.01
C VAL A 290 14.95 16.47 -1.53
N GLU A 291 15.59 17.22 -0.64
CA GLU A 291 15.48 17.01 0.81
C GLU A 291 14.04 17.16 1.32
N ARG A 292 13.31 18.17 0.83
CA ARG A 292 11.88 18.38 1.17
C ARG A 292 11.01 17.15 0.88
N ASP A 293 11.33 16.39 -0.16
CA ASP A 293 10.58 15.16 -0.45
C ASP A 293 10.94 14.04 0.52
N CYS A 294 12.19 14.00 1.02
CA CYS A 294 12.63 13.07 2.05
C CYS A 294 11.97 13.39 3.41
N GLU A 295 11.86 14.68 3.76
CA GLU A 295 11.11 15.15 4.93
C GLU A 295 9.63 14.76 4.84
N ALA A 296 9.01 14.95 3.67
CA ALA A 296 7.62 14.54 3.44
C ALA A 296 7.46 13.01 3.55
N LEU A 297 8.44 12.23 3.07
CA LEU A 297 8.44 10.78 3.23
C LEU A 297 8.55 10.41 4.71
N GLU A 298 9.43 11.05 5.47
CA GLU A 298 9.57 10.80 6.91
C GLU A 298 8.25 11.04 7.67
N VAL A 299 7.55 12.14 7.37
CA VAL A 299 6.22 12.43 7.93
C VAL A 299 5.20 11.35 7.55
N LEU A 300 5.17 10.93 6.28
CA LEU A 300 4.28 9.87 5.82
C LEU A 300 4.53 8.57 6.59
N LEU A 301 5.78 8.09 6.62
CA LEU A 301 6.14 6.83 7.27
C LEU A 301 5.89 6.86 8.79
N GLY A 302 6.26 7.96 9.45
CA GLY A 302 6.00 8.15 10.88
C GLY A 302 4.51 8.15 11.22
N THR A 303 3.68 8.74 10.34
CA THR A 303 2.22 8.72 10.51
C THR A 303 1.66 7.30 10.39
N LEU A 304 2.11 6.52 9.39
CA LEU A 304 1.65 5.13 9.20
C LEU A 304 2.01 4.23 10.38
N LEU A 305 3.16 4.42 11.02
CA LEU A 305 3.54 3.70 12.25
C LEU A 305 2.61 3.97 13.43
N GLY A 306 2.02 5.17 13.50
CA GLY A 306 1.07 5.56 14.55
C GLY A 306 -0.32 4.97 14.34
N VAL A 307 -0.60 4.39 13.17
CA VAL A 307 -1.94 3.91 12.83
C VAL A 307 -2.10 2.48 13.31
N ASN A 308 -2.41 2.33 14.59
CA ASN A 308 -3.01 1.12 15.12
C ASN A 308 -3.88 1.39 16.36
N PRO A 309 -5.21 1.55 16.20
CA PRO A 309 -6.09 1.93 17.30
C PRO A 309 -6.26 0.82 18.35
N ARG A 310 -5.88 -0.44 18.05
CA ARG A 310 -6.11 -1.60 18.91
C ARG A 310 -4.85 -2.14 19.60
N GLY A 311 -3.76 -1.36 19.62
CA GLY A 311 -2.55 -1.69 20.38
C GLY A 311 -1.68 -2.80 19.78
N GLY A 312 -1.92 -3.22 18.54
CA GLY A 312 -1.04 -4.17 17.85
C GLY A 312 0.24 -3.52 17.31
N GLU A 313 1.25 -4.33 17.00
CA GLU A 313 2.42 -3.83 16.26
C GLU A 313 2.06 -3.57 14.80
N CYS A 314 2.36 -2.36 14.34
CA CYS A 314 2.31 -1.99 12.93
C CYS A 314 3.74 -1.73 12.43
N LYS A 315 4.09 -2.34 11.29
CA LYS A 315 5.40 -2.20 10.66
C LYS A 315 5.26 -1.59 9.26
N VAL A 316 6.29 -0.90 8.81
CA VAL A 316 6.31 -0.25 7.50
C VAL A 316 7.49 -0.79 6.68
N LEU A 317 7.21 -1.36 5.52
CA LEU A 317 8.19 -1.77 4.52
C LEU A 317 8.25 -0.70 3.43
N VAL A 318 9.37 0.01 3.33
CA VAL A 318 9.63 1.01 2.29
C VAL A 318 10.45 0.36 1.19
N THR A 319 9.95 0.38 -0.03
CA THR A 319 10.69 -0.14 -1.19
C THR A 319 11.50 0.96 -1.84
N GLY A 320 12.72 0.67 -2.27
CA GLY A 320 13.53 1.57 -3.06
C GLY A 320 12.92 1.87 -4.43
N LEU A 321 13.34 2.99 -5.00
CA LEU A 321 12.96 3.43 -6.34
C LEU A 321 13.73 2.60 -7.38
N PHE A 322 13.01 2.09 -8.38
CA PHE A 322 13.61 1.45 -9.53
C PHE A 322 14.31 2.46 -10.44
N TYR A 323 15.31 2.00 -11.18
CA TYR A 323 15.94 2.78 -12.23
C TYR A 323 14.93 3.17 -13.31
N ARG A 324 15.16 4.32 -13.93
CA ARG A 324 14.29 4.91 -14.95
C ARG A 324 15.11 5.24 -16.19
N LYS A 325 14.50 5.17 -17.36
CA LYS A 325 15.17 5.53 -18.63
C LYS A 325 15.44 7.03 -18.76
N ASP A 326 14.75 7.86 -17.99
CA ASP A 326 14.81 9.33 -18.07
C ASP A 326 15.50 9.99 -16.88
N VAL A 327 16.09 9.22 -15.96
CA VAL A 327 16.85 9.71 -14.81
C VAL A 327 18.15 8.92 -14.72
N SER A 328 19.27 9.59 -14.46
CA SER A 328 20.56 8.89 -14.37
C SER A 328 20.57 7.90 -13.19
N VAL A 329 21.34 6.82 -13.36
CA VAL A 329 21.52 5.77 -12.35
C VAL A 329 22.00 6.38 -11.03
N GLU A 330 22.94 7.32 -11.09
CA GLU A 330 23.51 7.98 -9.92
C GLU A 330 22.46 8.78 -9.13
N LEU A 331 21.52 9.43 -9.82
CA LEU A 331 20.45 10.18 -9.15
C LEU A 331 19.42 9.25 -8.48
N VAL A 332 19.16 8.08 -9.07
CA VAL A 332 18.31 7.05 -8.46
C VAL A 332 19.01 6.45 -7.24
N ASP A 333 20.31 6.16 -7.33
CA ASP A 333 21.12 5.65 -6.22
C ASP A 333 21.19 6.65 -5.06
N GLN A 334 21.43 7.92 -5.37
CA GLN A 334 21.38 8.99 -4.37
C GLN A 334 20.01 9.10 -3.71
N ALA A 335 18.92 9.00 -4.48
CA ALA A 335 17.57 9.01 -3.92
C ALA A 335 17.34 7.82 -2.98
N ASN A 336 17.72 6.61 -3.39
CA ASN A 336 17.64 5.41 -2.55
C ASN A 336 18.52 5.50 -1.30
N GLY A 337 19.68 6.15 -1.39
CA GLY A 337 20.53 6.48 -0.24
C GLY A 337 19.80 7.38 0.76
N LYS A 338 19.16 8.46 0.28
CA LYS A 338 18.37 9.36 1.15
C LYS A 338 17.18 8.65 1.81
N ILE A 339 16.48 7.79 1.08
CA ILE A 339 15.37 7.00 1.64
C ILE A 339 15.88 6.06 2.76
N ARG A 340 17.05 5.42 2.58
CA ARG A 340 17.67 4.62 3.64
C ARG A 340 17.99 5.46 4.88
N GLU A 341 18.49 6.68 4.72
CA GLU A 341 18.74 7.58 5.85
C GLU A 341 17.46 7.98 6.59
N VAL A 342 16.36 8.23 5.86
CA VAL A 342 15.03 8.45 6.47
C VAL A 342 14.60 7.24 7.30
N VAL A 343 14.74 6.03 6.75
CA VAL A 343 14.39 4.78 7.46
C VAL A 343 15.25 4.61 8.71
N LYS A 344 16.56 4.88 8.62
CA LYS A 344 17.49 4.81 9.77
C LYS A 344 17.07 5.76 10.89
N ARG A 345 16.79 7.02 10.60
CA ARG A 345 16.31 7.99 11.60
C ARG A 345 15.01 7.57 12.27
N LEU A 346 14.08 6.98 11.51
CA LEU A 346 12.83 6.45 12.07
C LEU A 346 13.07 5.22 12.94
N GLN A 347 14.01 4.34 12.59
CA GLN A 347 14.40 3.20 13.42
C GLN A 347 15.02 3.65 14.74
N GLU A 348 15.87 4.69 14.73
CA GLU A 348 16.45 5.28 15.94
C GLU A 348 15.37 5.84 16.87
N ARG A 349 14.29 6.41 16.31
CA ARG A 349 13.19 7.02 17.07
C ARG A 349 12.11 6.03 17.53
N CYS A 350 11.81 5.03 16.71
CA CYS A 350 10.63 4.17 16.89
C CYS A 350 10.98 2.71 17.19
N GLY A 351 12.25 2.32 17.12
CA GLY A 351 12.72 0.95 17.32
C GLY A 351 13.16 0.26 16.02
N VAL A 352 14.20 -0.55 16.14
CA VAL A 352 14.75 -1.33 15.02
C VAL A 352 13.70 -2.31 14.50
N GLY A 353 13.58 -2.43 13.17
CA GLY A 353 12.64 -3.36 12.53
C GLY A 353 11.19 -2.88 12.44
N ARG A 354 10.83 -1.73 13.04
CA ARG A 354 9.51 -1.10 12.86
C ARG A 354 9.34 -0.52 11.46
N VAL A 355 10.41 0.06 10.92
CA VAL A 355 10.50 0.50 9.53
C VAL A 355 11.62 -0.28 8.88
N VAL A 356 11.36 -0.88 7.72
CA VAL A 356 12.32 -1.71 6.98
C VAL A 356 12.48 -1.13 5.59
N PHE A 357 13.72 -1.04 5.11
CA PHE A 357 14.01 -0.67 3.73
C PHE A 357 14.29 -1.93 2.92
N LEU A 358 13.59 -2.08 1.79
CA LEU A 358 13.88 -3.10 0.77
C LEU A 358 14.47 -2.39 -0.46
N ALA A 359 15.69 -2.74 -0.84
CA ALA A 359 16.32 -2.20 -2.04
C ALA A 359 15.50 -2.53 -3.30
N PRO A 360 15.62 -1.74 -4.39
CA PRO A 360 15.03 -2.16 -5.66
C PRO A 360 15.69 -3.46 -6.11
N THR A 361 14.90 -4.36 -6.69
CA THR A 361 15.36 -5.69 -7.09
C THR A 361 16.48 -5.61 -8.12
N ALA A 362 17.65 -6.15 -7.78
CA ALA A 362 18.85 -6.06 -8.62
C ALA A 362 18.70 -6.78 -9.97
N GLY A 363 17.79 -7.75 -10.06
CA GLY A 363 17.48 -8.43 -11.32
C GLY A 363 16.74 -7.55 -12.35
N VAL A 364 16.11 -6.45 -11.91
CA VAL A 364 15.34 -5.57 -12.80
C VAL A 364 16.28 -4.66 -13.59
N LYS A 365 16.44 -4.97 -14.88
CA LYS A 365 17.15 -4.15 -15.87
C LYS A 365 16.23 -3.20 -16.64
N THR A 366 16.65 -1.97 -16.87
CA THR A 366 15.86 -0.90 -17.52
C THR A 366 15.49 -1.20 -18.97
N GLU A 367 16.35 -1.92 -19.69
CA GLU A 367 16.23 -2.22 -21.11
C GLU A 367 15.29 -3.39 -21.37
N GLU A 368 15.25 -4.34 -20.45
CA GLU A 368 14.51 -5.60 -20.57
C GLU A 368 13.13 -5.50 -19.90
N HIS A 369 13.08 -4.86 -18.74
CA HIS A 369 11.93 -4.99 -17.84
C HIS A 369 11.03 -3.76 -17.78
N LEU A 370 11.34 -2.67 -18.49
CA LEU A 370 10.48 -1.49 -18.52
C LEU A 370 9.69 -1.36 -19.82
N VAL A 371 8.37 -1.28 -19.73
CA VAL A 371 7.49 -1.02 -20.89
C VAL A 371 7.54 0.44 -21.35
N ASP A 372 7.90 1.36 -20.45
CA ASP A 372 8.08 2.77 -20.73
C ASP A 372 9.30 3.31 -19.95
N HIS A 373 9.30 4.58 -19.54
CA HIS A 373 10.41 5.16 -18.81
C HIS A 373 10.52 4.66 -17.36
N VAL A 374 9.45 4.11 -16.79
CA VAL A 374 9.36 3.86 -15.35
C VAL A 374 8.63 2.58 -14.98
N HIS A 375 7.66 2.14 -15.78
CA HIS A 375 6.81 1.01 -15.38
C HIS A 375 7.39 -0.32 -15.82
N LEU A 376 7.34 -1.28 -14.90
CA LEU A 376 7.74 -2.66 -15.17
C LEU A 376 6.77 -3.35 -16.14
N ASN A 377 7.31 -4.24 -16.97
CA ASN A 377 6.56 -5.29 -17.65
C ASN A 377 6.25 -6.43 -16.66
N LEU A 378 5.58 -7.48 -17.13
CA LEU A 378 5.21 -8.61 -16.27
C LEU A 378 6.43 -9.29 -15.63
N GLU A 379 7.49 -9.51 -16.41
CA GLU A 379 8.73 -10.14 -15.92
C GLU A 379 9.42 -9.29 -14.84
N GLY A 380 9.46 -7.97 -15.01
CA GLY A 380 9.95 -7.06 -13.97
C GLY A 380 9.13 -7.14 -12.67
N TYR A 381 7.81 -7.26 -12.77
CA TYR A 381 6.96 -7.50 -11.59
C TYR A 381 7.19 -8.89 -10.98
N GLN A 382 7.54 -9.90 -11.77
CA GLN A 382 7.85 -11.23 -11.24
C GLN A 382 9.14 -11.21 -10.41
N LEU A 383 10.18 -10.55 -10.91
CA LEU A 383 11.41 -10.34 -10.18
C LEU A 383 11.16 -9.56 -8.88
N TRP A 384 10.40 -8.47 -8.95
CA TRP A 384 10.07 -7.69 -7.77
C TRP A 384 9.24 -8.49 -6.75
N ALA A 385 8.25 -9.26 -7.21
CA ALA A 385 7.42 -10.09 -6.32
C ALA A 385 8.23 -11.16 -5.58
N ALA A 386 9.23 -11.75 -6.25
CA ALA A 386 10.11 -12.77 -5.67
C ALA A 386 10.91 -12.25 -4.46
N GLU A 387 11.21 -10.95 -4.40
CA GLU A 387 11.88 -10.33 -3.25
C GLU A 387 10.90 -9.67 -2.27
N LEU A 388 9.88 -8.99 -2.78
CA LEU A 388 8.92 -8.26 -1.97
C LEU A 388 8.05 -9.19 -1.12
N PHE A 389 7.62 -10.32 -1.67
CA PHE A 389 6.73 -11.23 -0.95
C PHE A 389 7.38 -11.85 0.29
N PRO A 390 8.60 -12.43 0.22
CA PRO A 390 9.33 -12.88 1.41
C PRO A 390 9.53 -11.78 2.45
N ALA A 391 9.84 -10.55 2.03
CA ALA A 391 10.03 -9.43 2.96
C ALA A 391 8.74 -9.10 3.72
N VAL A 392 7.60 -9.04 3.03
CA VAL A 392 6.29 -8.81 3.68
C VAL A 392 5.94 -9.96 4.64
N LYS A 393 6.19 -11.21 4.23
CA LYS A 393 5.97 -12.41 5.06
C LYS A 393 6.81 -12.38 6.33
N ALA A 394 8.11 -12.15 6.22
CA ALA A 394 9.00 -12.07 7.37
C ALA A 394 8.53 -11.02 8.40
N ILE A 395 8.05 -9.87 7.93
CA ILE A 395 7.50 -8.83 8.80
C ILE A 395 6.21 -9.30 9.49
N LEU A 396 5.29 -9.95 8.76
CA LEU A 396 4.06 -10.49 9.33
C LEU A 396 4.31 -11.59 10.36
N ASP A 397 5.28 -12.47 10.11
CA ASP A 397 5.60 -13.59 11.00
C ASP A 397 6.31 -13.06 12.27
N SER A 398 7.17 -12.05 12.13
CA SER A 398 7.84 -11.38 13.26
C SER A 398 6.92 -10.60 14.19
N THR A 399 5.63 -10.46 13.86
CA THR A 399 4.64 -9.80 14.72
C THR A 399 3.67 -10.80 15.35
N MET A 400 3.88 -12.11 15.16
CA MET A 400 3.13 -13.16 15.86
C MET A 400 3.87 -13.74 17.07
N ASN A 401 5.15 -13.44 17.20
CA ASN A 401 5.99 -13.77 18.37
C ASN A 401 6.04 -12.57 19.30
#